data_AF-A0A674CV22-F1
#
_entry.id   AF-A0A674CV22-F1
#
_cell.length_a   1.000
_cell.length_b   1.000
_cell.length_c   1.000
_cell.angle_alpha   90.00
_cell.angle_beta   90.00
_cell.angle_gamma   90.00
#
_symmetry.space_group_name_H-M   'P 1'
#
loop_
_entity.id
_entity.type
_entity.pdbx_description
1 polymer ?
#
loop_
_entity_poly.entity_id
_entity_poly.type
_entity_poly.pdbx_seq_one_letter_code
_entity_poly.pdbx_strand_id
1 'polypeptide(L)'
;MEVTRTNFKDSLNTVYSAIEEADFLAIDGEFSGISDGPNVSALTNGLDTPEERYMKLKKHSMDFLLFQFGLCTFTYDQAESKYVIKTFNFYIFPKPFNRTSPDTKFICQSSSIDFLASQGFDFNKVFRHGIPYLNQEEEVQLREQYEERRSQSNGSGNPSYISPNSNKGPGSIPEEHREYIGRVDNVGLISYRFPKGLHVETLETEKKERYIQISKVDDEERKRRERQKQEREQVTFRWDSSLFPLSPTQGKLVVGHNMLLDVMHTIHQFYCVLPEYFLYCFLRLLDTKLMATTQPFKELINITSLAELQKQLKESPFKSPKVVTAEGFPSYDTAQEQLHEAGYDAYITGLCFISMANYLGTFLTPPRAHIPSQSKLIQPFVNNISMCYYILYNTHPTAQYFNVILYTVQHIILQ
;
A
#
# COMPACT_ATOMS: atom_id res chain seq x y z
N MET A 1 6.19 6.24 -11.60
CA MET A 1 6.21 4.87 -12.16
C MET A 1 4.87 4.23 -11.92
N GLU A 2 4.25 3.69 -12.96
CA GLU A 2 2.95 3.02 -12.87
C GLU A 2 3.13 1.55 -12.47
N VAL A 3 2.61 1.15 -11.32
CA VAL A 3 2.80 -0.19 -10.75
C VAL A 3 1.44 -0.90 -10.67
N THR A 4 1.33 -2.01 -11.39
CA THR A 4 0.13 -2.85 -11.47
C THR A 4 0.52 -4.30 -11.20
N ARG A 5 -0.44 -5.22 -11.10
CA ARG A 5 -0.19 -6.66 -10.93
C ARG A 5 0.79 -7.22 -11.96
N THR A 6 0.84 -6.66 -13.17
CA THR A 6 1.65 -7.19 -14.26
C THR A 6 3.15 -6.95 -14.09
N ASN A 7 3.54 -5.84 -13.46
CA ASN A 7 4.94 -5.45 -13.28
C ASN A 7 5.36 -5.33 -11.81
N PHE A 8 4.43 -5.50 -10.86
CA PHE A 8 4.68 -5.31 -9.43
C PHE A 8 5.90 -6.09 -8.93
N LYS A 9 5.99 -7.39 -9.24
CA LYS A 9 7.11 -8.24 -8.83
C LYS A 9 8.45 -7.72 -9.34
N ASP A 10 8.51 -7.32 -10.61
CA ASP A 10 9.73 -6.87 -11.26
C ASP A 10 10.16 -5.48 -10.73
N SER A 11 9.20 -4.67 -10.30
CA SER A 11 9.42 -3.36 -9.70
C SER A 11 9.82 -3.41 -8.22
N LEU A 12 9.63 -4.53 -7.50
CA LEU A 12 9.83 -4.60 -6.05
C LEU A 12 11.23 -4.16 -5.60
N ASN A 13 12.29 -4.64 -6.26
CA ASN A 13 13.65 -4.28 -5.89
C ASN A 13 13.88 -2.77 -6.05
N THR A 14 13.38 -2.18 -7.14
CA THR A 14 13.44 -0.74 -7.39
C THR A 14 12.70 0.06 -6.31
N VAL A 15 11.54 -0.41 -5.88
CA VAL A 15 10.76 0.20 -4.80
C VAL A 15 11.52 0.11 -3.46
N TYR A 16 12.02 -1.07 -3.10
CA TYR A 16 12.78 -1.26 -1.86
C TYR A 16 14.04 -0.39 -1.81
N SER A 17 14.84 -0.35 -2.88
CA SER A 17 16.03 0.51 -2.94
C SER A 17 15.67 1.99 -2.87
N ALA A 18 14.60 2.43 -3.56
CA ALA A 18 14.14 3.82 -3.47
C ALA A 18 13.74 4.20 -2.05
N ILE A 19 13.02 3.31 -1.36
CA ILE A 19 12.62 3.53 0.03
C ILE A 19 13.82 3.52 0.96
N GLU A 20 14.79 2.60 0.79
CA GLU A 20 15.99 2.46 1.61
C GLU A 20 16.96 3.64 1.47
N GLU A 21 17.07 4.24 0.29
CA GLU A 21 17.93 5.40 0.02
C GLU A 21 17.31 6.74 0.43
N ALA A 22 15.99 6.78 0.68
CA ALA A 22 15.27 8.02 0.96
C ALA A 22 15.63 8.67 2.31
N ASP A 23 15.67 10.00 2.38
CA ASP A 23 15.70 10.73 3.66
C ASP A 23 14.32 10.79 4.31
N PHE A 24 13.29 10.90 3.48
CA PHE A 24 11.89 10.85 3.87
C PHE A 24 11.01 10.41 2.70
N LEU A 25 9.78 10.03 3.02
CA LEU A 25 8.78 9.56 2.07
C LEU A 25 7.59 10.53 2.10
N ALA A 26 6.94 10.75 0.97
CA ALA A 26 5.64 11.39 0.91
C ALA A 26 4.62 10.42 0.31
N ILE A 27 3.40 10.43 0.83
CA ILE A 27 2.32 9.54 0.42
C ILE A 27 1.03 10.32 0.18
N ASP A 28 0.19 9.74 -0.66
CA ASP A 28 -1.17 10.20 -0.94
C ASP A 28 -2.00 9.02 -1.47
N GLY A 29 -3.32 9.09 -1.39
CA GLY A 29 -4.20 7.99 -1.73
C GLY A 29 -5.46 8.44 -2.47
N GLU A 30 -5.82 7.70 -3.53
CA GLU A 30 -7.11 7.88 -4.19
C GLU A 30 -8.11 6.83 -3.73
N PHE A 31 -9.34 7.28 -3.46
CA PHE A 31 -10.39 6.47 -2.87
C PHE A 31 -11.58 6.28 -3.82
N SER A 32 -12.29 5.15 -3.68
CA SER A 32 -13.56 4.92 -4.39
C SER A 32 -14.71 5.82 -3.90
N GLY A 33 -14.50 6.53 -2.79
CA GLY A 33 -15.39 7.52 -2.21
C GLY A 33 -14.87 8.02 -0.86
N ILE A 34 -15.58 8.97 -0.25
CA ILE A 34 -15.13 9.66 0.98
C ILE A 34 -16.06 9.37 2.15
N SER A 35 -17.38 9.34 1.91
CA SER A 35 -18.40 9.27 2.96
C SER A 35 -19.68 8.63 2.46
N ASP A 36 -20.24 7.69 3.23
CA ASP A 36 -21.59 7.17 3.06
C ASP A 36 -22.65 7.88 3.95
N GLY A 37 -22.18 8.72 4.90
CA GLY A 37 -23.00 9.47 5.85
C GLY A 37 -23.54 10.81 5.31
N PRO A 38 -24.35 11.54 6.10
CA PRO A 38 -25.02 12.77 5.67
C PRO A 38 -24.04 13.93 5.47
N ASN A 39 -23.50 14.08 4.27
CA ASN A 39 -22.57 15.13 3.82
C ASN A 39 -21.22 15.17 4.57
N VAL A 40 -20.14 15.48 3.85
CA VAL A 40 -18.75 15.50 4.39
C VAL A 40 -18.63 16.46 5.59
N SER A 41 -19.41 17.54 5.60
CA SER A 41 -19.46 18.50 6.70
C SER A 41 -19.91 17.91 8.04
N ALA A 42 -20.74 16.85 8.04
CA ALA A 42 -21.19 16.19 9.27
C ALA A 42 -20.14 15.22 9.82
N LEU A 43 -19.27 14.67 8.96
CA LEU A 43 -18.11 13.87 9.36
C LEU A 43 -16.97 14.74 9.91
N THR A 44 -16.94 16.02 9.51
CA THR A 44 -15.91 16.96 9.93
C THR A 44 -16.40 18.00 10.92
N ASN A 45 -17.42 17.71 11.73
CA ASN A 45 -17.94 18.65 12.71
C ASN A 45 -16.80 19.13 13.65
N GLY A 46 -16.60 20.45 13.71
CA GLY A 46 -15.52 21.09 14.48
C GLY A 46 -15.71 21.01 16.01
N LEU A 47 -16.80 20.41 16.46
CA LEU A 47 -17.06 20.13 17.87
C LEU A 47 -16.75 18.67 18.26
N ASP A 48 -16.45 17.81 17.29
CA ASP A 48 -16.14 16.41 17.58
C ASP A 48 -14.80 16.31 18.31
N THR A 49 -14.75 15.50 19.35
CA THR A 49 -13.48 15.05 19.94
C THR A 49 -12.69 14.22 18.90
N PRO A 50 -11.35 14.12 19.04
CA PRO A 50 -10.53 13.28 18.17
C PRO A 50 -11.06 11.82 18.08
N GLU A 51 -11.52 11.27 19.20
CA GLU A 51 -12.10 9.94 19.30
C GLU A 51 -13.44 9.83 18.57
N GLU A 52 -14.34 10.79 18.73
CA GLU A 52 -15.63 10.82 18.01
C GLU A 52 -15.43 10.91 16.50
N ARG A 53 -14.50 11.76 16.07
CA ARG A 53 -14.12 11.89 14.65
C ARG A 53 -13.59 10.58 14.10
N TYR A 54 -12.66 9.94 14.80
CA TYR A 54 -12.14 8.64 14.41
C TYR A 54 -13.26 7.62 14.26
N MET A 55 -14.18 7.54 15.22
CA MET A 55 -15.31 6.61 15.17
C MET A 55 -16.27 6.90 14.02
N LYS A 56 -16.52 8.18 13.70
CA LYS A 56 -17.33 8.56 12.53
C LYS A 56 -16.67 8.15 11.22
N LEU A 57 -15.38 8.46 11.04
CA LEU A 57 -14.63 8.07 9.83
C LEU A 57 -14.52 6.55 9.70
N LYS A 58 -14.27 5.85 10.81
CA LYS A 58 -14.24 4.39 10.83
C LYS A 58 -15.58 3.81 10.36
N LYS A 59 -16.69 4.38 10.81
CA LYS A 59 -18.04 3.92 10.47
C LYS A 59 -18.47 4.28 9.05
N HIS A 60 -18.10 5.47 8.56
CA HIS A 60 -18.69 6.06 7.35
C HIS A 60 -17.76 6.15 6.15
N SER A 61 -16.47 5.87 6.34
CA SER A 61 -15.45 6.00 5.29
C SER A 61 -14.71 4.69 4.99
N MET A 62 -14.71 3.70 5.88
CA MET A 62 -13.88 2.50 5.70
C MET A 62 -14.46 1.45 4.76
N ASP A 63 -15.72 1.57 4.36
CA ASP A 63 -16.33 0.75 3.30
C ASP A 63 -15.89 1.19 1.89
N PHE A 64 -15.20 2.33 1.76
CA PHE A 64 -14.55 2.75 0.52
C PHE A 64 -13.15 2.13 0.40
N LEU A 65 -12.74 1.94 -0.85
CA LEU A 65 -11.46 1.33 -1.18
C LEU A 65 -10.42 2.43 -1.48
N LEU A 66 -9.22 2.26 -0.94
CA LEU A 66 -8.03 2.96 -1.42
C LEU A 66 -7.48 2.10 -2.57
N PHE A 67 -7.60 2.59 -3.79
CA PHE A 67 -7.28 1.80 -4.98
C PHE A 67 -6.10 2.32 -5.80
N GLN A 68 -5.58 3.49 -5.45
CA GLN A 68 -4.32 4.01 -5.94
C GLN A 68 -3.56 4.54 -4.73
N PHE A 69 -2.35 4.04 -4.51
CA PHE A 69 -1.45 4.52 -3.47
C PHE A 69 -0.26 5.20 -4.12
N GLY A 70 -0.11 6.48 -3.83
CA GLY A 70 0.99 7.33 -4.28
C GLY A 70 2.15 7.27 -3.30
N LEU A 71 3.36 7.09 -3.83
CA LEU A 71 4.59 7.16 -3.06
C LEU A 71 5.62 8.01 -3.80
N CYS A 72 6.16 9.01 -3.13
CA CYS A 72 7.31 9.77 -3.60
C CYS A 72 8.45 9.67 -2.57
N THR A 73 9.63 9.25 -3.03
CA THR A 73 10.83 9.20 -2.19
C THR A 73 11.70 10.42 -2.44
N PHE A 74 12.27 11.00 -1.39
CA PHE A 74 13.15 12.16 -1.48
C PHE A 74 14.52 11.85 -0.86
N THR A 75 15.59 12.02 -1.64
CA THR A 75 16.97 11.90 -1.16
C THR A 75 17.72 13.19 -1.46
N TYR A 76 18.36 13.79 -0.47
CA TYR A 76 19.11 15.03 -0.62
C TYR A 76 20.54 14.75 -1.09
N ASP A 77 20.89 15.30 -2.24
CA ASP A 77 22.25 15.35 -2.73
C ASP A 77 22.95 16.59 -2.16
N GLN A 78 23.83 16.35 -1.17
CA GLN A 78 24.59 17.40 -0.50
C GLN A 78 25.58 18.11 -1.44
N ALA A 79 26.16 17.40 -2.42
CA ALA A 79 27.17 17.97 -3.33
C ALA A 79 26.52 18.97 -4.30
N GLU A 80 25.33 18.62 -4.80
CA GLU A 80 24.60 19.41 -5.78
C GLU A 80 23.53 20.33 -5.14
N SER A 81 23.33 20.22 -3.83
CA SER A 81 22.32 20.97 -3.06
C SER A 81 20.91 20.88 -3.66
N LYS A 82 20.49 19.67 -4.03
CA LYS A 82 19.19 19.36 -4.66
C LYS A 82 18.61 18.05 -4.14
N TYR A 83 17.30 17.86 -4.24
CA TYR A 83 16.67 16.57 -3.98
C TYR A 83 16.58 15.73 -5.25
N VAL A 84 16.87 14.44 -5.14
CA VAL A 84 16.58 13.42 -6.14
C VAL A 84 15.27 12.73 -5.75
N ILE A 85 14.33 12.66 -6.69
CA ILE A 85 12.99 12.09 -6.44
C ILE A 85 12.73 10.83 -7.27
N LYS A 86 11.96 9.89 -6.69
CA LYS A 86 11.41 8.71 -7.36
C LYS A 86 9.94 8.57 -6.97
N THR A 87 9.04 8.55 -7.95
CA THR A 87 7.58 8.52 -7.75
C THR A 87 6.97 7.21 -8.24
N PHE A 88 5.95 6.73 -7.53
CA PHE A 88 5.25 5.48 -7.81
C PHE A 88 3.74 5.65 -7.61
N ASN A 89 2.95 5.06 -8.51
CA ASN A 89 1.51 4.87 -8.39
C ASN A 89 1.23 3.38 -8.33
N PHE A 90 0.80 2.89 -7.17
CA PHE A 90 0.41 1.50 -7.00
C PHE A 90 -1.10 1.38 -7.19
N TYR A 91 -1.54 0.64 -8.19
CA TYR A 91 -2.94 0.34 -8.42
C TYR A 91 -3.31 -0.94 -7.68
N ILE A 92 -4.25 -0.85 -6.75
CA ILE A 92 -4.51 -1.88 -5.74
C ILE A 92 -5.96 -2.33 -5.84
N PHE A 93 -6.21 -3.64 -5.73
CA PHE A 93 -7.57 -4.18 -5.77
C PHE A 93 -7.68 -5.49 -4.99
N PRO A 94 -8.71 -5.69 -4.13
CA PRO A 94 -8.90 -6.89 -3.32
C PRO A 94 -9.40 -8.06 -4.16
N LYS A 95 -8.58 -8.52 -5.12
CA LYS A 95 -8.90 -9.67 -5.96
C LYS A 95 -8.90 -10.94 -5.09
N PRO A 96 -10.02 -11.68 -4.99
CA PRO A 96 -10.04 -12.95 -4.28
C PRO A 96 -9.01 -13.91 -4.88
N PHE A 97 -8.18 -14.48 -4.02
CA PHE A 97 -7.08 -15.31 -4.46
C PHE A 97 -7.55 -16.70 -4.93
N ASN A 98 -8.51 -17.29 -4.21
CA ASN A 98 -9.19 -18.51 -4.59
C ASN A 98 -10.67 -18.47 -4.14
N ARG A 99 -11.42 -19.54 -4.39
CA ARG A 99 -12.86 -19.61 -4.05
C ARG A 99 -13.16 -19.59 -2.54
N THR A 100 -12.17 -19.82 -1.70
CA THR A 100 -12.31 -19.80 -0.23
C THR A 100 -11.76 -18.52 0.39
N SER A 101 -11.14 -17.64 -0.41
CA SER A 101 -10.70 -16.32 0.04
C SER A 101 -11.90 -15.41 0.31
N PRO A 102 -11.76 -14.44 1.22
CA PRO A 102 -12.76 -13.38 1.40
C PRO A 102 -13.08 -12.69 0.07
N ASP A 103 -14.38 -12.47 -0.16
CA ASP A 103 -14.89 -11.72 -1.30
C ASP A 103 -15.28 -10.31 -0.84
N THR A 104 -14.30 -9.40 -0.88
CA THR A 104 -14.43 -8.05 -0.33
C THR A 104 -15.49 -7.26 -1.09
N LYS A 105 -16.44 -6.70 -0.34
CA LYS A 105 -17.42 -5.74 -0.86
C LYS A 105 -16.98 -4.35 -0.47
N PHE A 106 -17.02 -3.42 -1.41
CA PHE A 106 -16.68 -2.02 -1.20
C PHE A 106 -17.72 -1.12 -1.88
N ILE A 107 -17.82 0.12 -1.42
CA ILE A 107 -18.74 1.11 -1.95
C ILE A 107 -18.00 2.02 -2.93
N CYS A 108 -18.70 2.49 -3.97
CA CYS A 108 -18.25 3.57 -4.85
C CYS A 108 -19.18 4.76 -4.70
N GLN A 109 -18.62 5.94 -4.47
CA GLN A 109 -19.36 7.20 -4.45
C GLN A 109 -19.34 7.80 -5.85
N SER A 110 -20.52 7.98 -6.46
CA SER A 110 -20.63 8.44 -7.86
C SER A 110 -19.86 9.73 -8.14
N SER A 111 -19.90 10.71 -7.23
CA SER A 111 -19.18 11.97 -7.39
C SER A 111 -17.66 11.81 -7.37
N SER A 112 -17.13 10.88 -6.58
CA SER A 112 -15.68 10.60 -6.51
C SER A 112 -15.20 9.88 -7.76
N ILE A 113 -15.99 8.93 -8.26
CA ILE A 113 -15.68 8.23 -9.52
C ILE A 113 -15.74 9.18 -10.72
N ASP A 114 -16.76 10.03 -10.81
CA ASP A 114 -16.90 11.06 -11.86
C ASP A 114 -15.73 12.05 -11.82
N PHE A 115 -15.35 12.50 -10.62
CA PHE A 115 -14.20 13.36 -10.42
C PHE A 115 -12.90 12.72 -10.95
N LEU A 116 -12.57 11.50 -10.51
CA LEU A 116 -11.38 10.80 -10.99
C LEU A 116 -11.40 10.53 -12.50
N ALA A 117 -12.57 10.20 -13.06
CA ALA A 117 -12.74 10.05 -14.50
C ALA A 117 -12.42 11.36 -15.25
N SER A 118 -12.86 12.51 -14.71
CA SER A 118 -12.57 13.83 -15.29
C SER A 118 -11.07 14.19 -15.29
N GLN A 119 -10.30 13.59 -14.38
CA GLN A 119 -8.84 13.75 -14.27
C GLN A 119 -8.06 12.74 -15.13
N GLY A 120 -8.75 11.87 -15.88
CA GLY A 120 -8.11 10.88 -16.75
C GLY A 120 -7.67 9.59 -16.03
N PHE A 121 -8.20 9.32 -14.84
CA PHE A 121 -7.89 8.10 -14.10
C PHE A 121 -8.31 6.85 -14.88
N ASP A 122 -7.37 5.91 -15.09
CA ASP A 122 -7.65 4.65 -15.78
C ASP A 122 -8.08 3.57 -14.80
N PHE A 123 -9.40 3.44 -14.63
CA PHE A 123 -10.01 2.42 -13.78
C PHE A 123 -9.67 0.97 -14.18
N ASN A 124 -9.21 0.70 -15.42
CA ASN A 124 -8.77 -0.65 -15.78
C ASN A 124 -7.48 -1.04 -15.04
N LYS A 125 -6.61 -0.08 -14.72
CA LYS A 125 -5.41 -0.33 -13.93
C LYS A 125 -5.77 -0.85 -12.53
N VAL A 126 -6.90 -0.41 -11.97
CA VAL A 126 -7.47 -0.95 -10.72
C VAL A 126 -8.22 -2.25 -10.97
N PHE A 127 -9.37 -2.21 -11.65
CA PHE A 127 -10.33 -3.32 -11.62
C PHE A 127 -9.88 -4.55 -12.43
N ARG A 128 -8.99 -4.37 -13.42
CA ARG A 128 -8.47 -5.47 -14.25
C ARG A 128 -7.04 -5.86 -13.85
N HIS A 129 -6.22 -4.86 -13.56
CA HIS A 129 -4.78 -5.03 -13.35
C HIS A 129 -4.31 -4.70 -11.93
N GLY A 130 -5.23 -4.46 -11.00
CA GLY A 130 -4.90 -4.10 -9.62
C GLY A 130 -4.09 -5.19 -8.93
N ILE A 131 -3.11 -4.73 -8.16
CA ILE A 131 -2.24 -5.56 -7.32
C ILE A 131 -3.11 -6.13 -6.19
N PRO A 132 -3.19 -7.46 -6.06
CA PRO A 132 -3.90 -8.09 -4.95
C PRO A 132 -3.17 -7.82 -3.64
N TYR A 133 -3.93 -7.73 -2.55
CA TYR A 133 -3.38 -7.59 -1.21
C TYR A 133 -4.13 -8.49 -0.22
N LEU A 134 -3.50 -8.71 0.93
CA LEU A 134 -4.08 -9.35 2.10
C LEU A 134 -3.65 -8.53 3.31
N ASN A 135 -4.52 -8.40 4.30
CA ASN A 135 -4.10 -7.91 5.61
C ASN A 135 -3.38 -9.02 6.41
N GLN A 136 -2.83 -8.66 7.57
CA GLN A 136 -2.04 -9.59 8.39
C GLN A 136 -2.84 -10.82 8.85
N GLU A 137 -4.10 -10.64 9.22
CA GLU A 137 -4.97 -11.74 9.68
C GLU A 137 -5.32 -12.68 8.52
N GLU A 138 -5.66 -12.12 7.36
CA GLU A 138 -5.96 -12.88 6.14
C GLU A 138 -4.73 -13.65 5.65
N GLU A 139 -3.54 -13.05 5.73
CA GLU A 139 -2.28 -13.70 5.38
C GLU A 139 -2.02 -14.92 6.29
N VAL A 140 -2.18 -14.77 7.61
CA VAL A 140 -2.01 -15.85 8.58
C VAL A 140 -3.00 -16.97 8.31
N GLN A 141 -4.30 -16.66 8.18
CA GLN A 141 -5.34 -17.65 7.89
C GLN A 141 -5.07 -18.41 6.59
N LEU A 142 -4.66 -17.70 5.54
CA LEU A 142 -4.37 -18.30 4.25
C LEU A 142 -3.14 -19.22 4.35
N ARG A 143 -2.08 -18.80 5.05
CA ARG A 143 -0.88 -19.62 5.30
C ARG A 143 -1.23 -20.90 6.06
N GLU A 144 -2.01 -20.81 7.13
CA GLU A 144 -2.49 -21.96 7.90
C GLU A 144 -3.28 -22.95 7.01
N GLN A 145 -4.24 -22.45 6.23
CA GLN A 145 -5.00 -23.29 5.28
C GLN A 145 -4.12 -23.95 4.22
N TYR A 146 -3.03 -23.31 3.81
CA TYR A 146 -2.05 -23.88 2.88
C TYR A 146 -1.22 -24.99 3.55
N GLU A 147 -0.79 -24.78 4.78
CA GLU A 147 -0.04 -25.76 5.56
C GLU A 147 -0.89 -26.98 5.92
N GLU A 148 -2.16 -26.79 6.28
CA GLU A 148 -3.13 -27.87 6.52
C GLU A 148 -3.39 -28.70 5.26
N ARG A 149 -3.62 -28.06 4.11
CA ARG A 149 -3.77 -28.80 2.84
C ARG A 149 -2.50 -29.57 2.49
N ARG A 150 -1.32 -29.00 2.77
CA ARG A 150 -0.04 -29.68 2.55
C ARG A 150 0.15 -30.87 3.48
N SER A 151 -0.19 -30.75 4.76
CA SER A 151 -0.09 -31.84 5.73
C SER A 151 -1.07 -32.98 5.40
N GLN A 152 -2.27 -32.65 4.90
CA GLN A 152 -3.23 -33.64 4.38
C GLN A 152 -2.76 -34.30 3.07
N SER A 153 -2.03 -33.57 2.21
CA SER A 153 -1.49 -34.10 0.95
C SER A 153 -0.24 -34.98 1.16
N ASN A 154 0.54 -34.70 2.20
CA ASN A 154 1.74 -35.48 2.58
C ASN A 154 1.44 -36.59 3.61
N GLY A 155 0.31 -36.51 4.31
CA GLY A 155 -0.25 -37.60 5.06
C GLY A 155 -0.88 -38.61 4.11
N SER A 156 -0.73 -39.90 4.40
CA SER A 156 -1.37 -41.03 3.74
C SER A 156 -2.91 -41.00 3.89
N GLY A 157 -3.55 -39.94 3.39
CA GLY A 157 -4.99 -39.82 3.28
C GLY A 157 -5.46 -40.54 2.03
N ASN A 158 -6.24 -41.62 2.22
CA ASN A 158 -6.92 -42.31 1.13
C ASN A 158 -7.70 -41.30 0.26
N PRO A 159 -7.38 -41.13 -1.03
CA PRO A 159 -8.27 -40.43 -1.93
C PRO A 159 -9.45 -41.36 -2.21
N SER A 160 -10.59 -41.11 -1.59
CA SER A 160 -11.87 -41.69 -1.99
C SER A 160 -12.30 -41.08 -3.33
N TYR A 161 -11.64 -41.47 -4.41
CA TYR A 161 -12.08 -41.15 -5.76
C TYR A 161 -13.29 -42.04 -6.08
N ILE A 162 -14.49 -41.50 -5.90
CA ILE A 162 -15.72 -42.12 -6.41
C ILE A 162 -15.79 -41.74 -7.90
N SER A 163 -15.47 -42.70 -8.77
CA SER A 163 -15.60 -42.52 -10.23
C SER A 163 -17.04 -42.14 -10.60
N PRO A 164 -17.25 -41.09 -11.42
CA PRO A 164 -18.58 -40.79 -11.93
C PRO A 164 -18.96 -41.84 -12.98
N ASN A 165 -20.04 -42.58 -12.72
CA ASN A 165 -20.81 -43.43 -13.63
C ASN A 165 -20.02 -44.38 -14.55
N SER A 166 -20.11 -45.68 -14.22
CA SER A 166 -19.61 -46.86 -14.92
C SER A 166 -20.20 -47.15 -16.32
N ASN A 167 -20.72 -46.15 -17.04
CA ASN A 167 -21.39 -46.35 -18.34
C ASN A 167 -20.50 -46.08 -19.57
N LYS A 168 -19.23 -45.73 -19.38
CA LYS A 168 -18.24 -45.73 -20.47
C LYS A 168 -17.11 -46.67 -20.10
N GLY A 169 -16.98 -47.77 -20.83
CA GLY A 169 -15.87 -48.71 -20.68
C GLY A 169 -14.51 -48.02 -20.87
N PRO A 170 -13.41 -48.66 -20.42
CA PRO A 170 -12.08 -48.07 -20.50
C PRO A 170 -11.77 -47.67 -21.96
N GLY A 171 -11.36 -46.41 -22.14
CA GLY A 171 -10.92 -45.91 -23.45
C GLY A 171 -9.78 -46.75 -24.01
N SER A 172 -9.68 -46.84 -25.33
CA SER A 172 -8.69 -47.69 -26.01
C SER A 172 -7.26 -47.29 -25.63
N ILE A 173 -6.58 -48.15 -24.89
CA ILE A 173 -5.16 -48.01 -24.56
C ILE A 173 -4.33 -48.44 -25.78
N PRO A 174 -3.41 -47.58 -26.29
CA PRO A 174 -2.46 -47.95 -27.34
C PRO A 174 -1.70 -49.24 -26.98
N GLU A 175 -1.47 -50.10 -27.98
CA GLU A 175 -0.99 -51.48 -27.78
C GLU A 175 0.37 -51.53 -27.05
N GLU A 176 1.23 -50.55 -27.34
CA GLU A 176 2.53 -50.32 -26.69
C GLU A 176 2.46 -50.00 -25.18
N HIS A 177 1.30 -49.59 -24.68
CA HIS A 177 1.09 -49.23 -23.27
C HIS A 177 0.18 -50.23 -22.53
N ARG A 178 -0.37 -51.23 -23.22
CA ARG A 178 -1.28 -52.22 -22.61
C ARG A 178 -0.60 -53.11 -21.57
N GLU A 179 0.66 -53.48 -21.75
CA GLU A 179 1.39 -54.30 -20.77
C GLU A 179 1.65 -53.52 -19.46
N TYR A 180 1.81 -52.20 -19.58
CA TYR A 180 2.12 -51.31 -18.47
C TYR A 180 0.84 -50.84 -17.73
N ILE A 181 -0.23 -50.53 -18.47
CA ILE A 181 -1.52 -50.08 -17.91
C ILE A 181 -2.43 -51.27 -17.56
N GLY A 182 -2.29 -52.43 -18.21
CA GLY A 182 -3.07 -53.64 -17.92
C GLY A 182 -2.84 -54.23 -16.52
N ARG A 183 -1.84 -53.72 -15.79
CA ARG A 183 -1.66 -54.01 -14.36
C ARG A 183 -2.41 -53.03 -13.45
N VAL A 184 -2.94 -51.92 -13.96
CA VAL A 184 -3.47 -50.79 -13.18
C VAL A 184 -5.00 -50.75 -13.30
N ASP A 185 -5.70 -51.37 -12.34
CA ASP A 185 -7.18 -51.44 -12.34
C ASP A 185 -7.87 -50.09 -12.05
N ASN A 186 -7.14 -49.08 -11.57
CA ASN A 186 -7.67 -47.74 -11.33
C ASN A 186 -6.57 -46.69 -11.43
N VAL A 187 -6.82 -45.60 -12.15
CA VAL A 187 -5.86 -44.49 -12.33
C VAL A 187 -5.51 -43.82 -10.98
N GLY A 188 -6.42 -43.87 -10.00
CA GLY A 188 -6.17 -43.43 -8.62
C GLY A 188 -5.12 -44.27 -7.86
N LEU A 189 -4.85 -45.50 -8.28
CA LEU A 189 -3.84 -46.38 -7.66
C LEU A 189 -2.42 -46.14 -8.18
N ILE A 190 -2.24 -45.36 -9.26
CA ILE A 190 -0.90 -45.13 -9.86
C ILE A 190 0.02 -44.41 -8.87
N SER A 191 -0.51 -43.42 -8.15
CA SER A 191 0.21 -42.67 -7.11
C SER A 191 0.68 -43.59 -5.96
N TYR A 192 -0.19 -44.53 -5.54
CA TYR A 192 0.11 -45.46 -4.45
C TYR A 192 1.12 -46.55 -4.86
N ARG A 193 1.03 -47.03 -6.11
CA ARG A 193 1.87 -48.12 -6.61
C ARG A 193 3.24 -47.65 -7.10
N PHE A 194 3.35 -46.40 -7.52
CA PHE A 194 4.59 -45.78 -7.99
C PHE A 194 4.86 -44.48 -7.22
N PRO A 195 5.25 -44.57 -5.93
CA PRO A 195 5.48 -43.40 -5.08
C PRO A 195 6.65 -42.53 -5.55
N LYS A 196 7.53 -43.07 -6.41
CA LYS A 196 8.72 -42.41 -6.97
C LYS A 196 8.86 -42.72 -8.46
N GLY A 197 9.40 -41.78 -9.23
CA GLY A 197 9.74 -41.97 -10.65
C GLY A 197 8.62 -41.66 -11.66
N LEU A 198 7.38 -41.40 -11.22
CA LEU A 198 6.25 -41.04 -12.09
C LEU A 198 5.56 -39.77 -11.58
N HIS A 199 5.26 -38.86 -12.51
CA HIS A 199 4.41 -37.69 -12.29
C HIS A 199 3.13 -37.85 -13.09
N VAL A 200 1.98 -37.64 -12.44
CA VAL A 200 0.66 -37.75 -13.05
C VAL A 200 -0.02 -36.39 -12.97
N GLU A 201 -0.40 -35.83 -14.11
CA GLU A 201 -1.15 -34.58 -14.19
C GLU A 201 -2.36 -34.72 -15.11
N THR A 202 -3.43 -33.99 -14.80
CA THR A 202 -4.61 -33.90 -15.65
C THR A 202 -4.49 -32.64 -16.49
N LEU A 203 -4.45 -32.82 -17.81
CA LEU A 203 -4.37 -31.74 -18.78
C LEU A 203 -5.69 -31.62 -19.54
N GLU A 204 -5.93 -30.44 -20.10
CA GLU A 204 -7.12 -30.12 -20.86
C GLU A 204 -6.69 -29.59 -22.23
N THR A 205 -7.24 -30.16 -23.31
CA THR A 205 -6.99 -29.69 -24.68
C THR A 205 -7.69 -28.36 -24.95
N GLU A 206 -7.33 -27.67 -26.04
CA GLU A 206 -8.04 -26.46 -26.49
C GLU A 206 -9.55 -26.68 -26.73
N LYS A 207 -9.95 -27.94 -26.96
CA LYS A 207 -11.34 -28.38 -27.11
C LYS A 207 -12.02 -28.75 -25.77
N LYS A 208 -11.38 -28.47 -24.64
CA LYS A 208 -11.83 -28.82 -23.28
C LYS A 208 -11.92 -30.32 -22.99
N GLU A 209 -11.16 -31.13 -23.73
CA GLU A 209 -11.10 -32.57 -23.48
C GLU A 209 -10.00 -32.85 -22.45
N ARG A 210 -10.37 -33.52 -21.34
CA ARG A 210 -9.43 -33.85 -20.28
C ARG A 210 -8.73 -35.16 -20.56
N TYR A 211 -7.41 -35.16 -20.43
CA TYR A 211 -6.57 -36.36 -20.52
C TYR A 211 -5.57 -36.38 -19.36
N ILE A 212 -5.06 -37.57 -19.06
CA ILE A 212 -4.08 -37.76 -17.99
C ILE A 212 -2.73 -37.97 -18.64
N GLN A 213 -1.78 -37.09 -18.34
CA GLN A 213 -0.39 -37.25 -18.74
C GLN A 213 0.39 -37.92 -17.62
N ILE A 214 1.05 -39.02 -17.95
CA ILE A 214 1.97 -39.73 -17.05
C ILE A 214 3.36 -39.53 -17.62
N SER A 215 4.24 -38.88 -16.87
CA SER A 215 5.62 -38.65 -17.26
C SER A 215 6.57 -39.34 -16.28
N LYS A 216 7.66 -39.90 -16.80
CA LYS A 216 8.75 -40.41 -15.97
C LYS A 216 9.58 -39.22 -15.51
N VAL A 217 9.63 -39.00 -14.21
CA VAL A 217 10.29 -37.85 -13.61
C VAL A 217 11.15 -38.37 -12.47
N ASP A 218 12.43 -38.06 -12.48
CA ASP A 218 13.31 -38.39 -11.36
C ASP A 218 12.94 -37.57 -10.11
N ASP A 219 13.44 -38.02 -8.94
CA ASP A 219 13.11 -37.39 -7.66
C ASP A 219 13.60 -35.91 -7.58
N GLU A 220 14.66 -35.54 -8.30
CA GLU A 220 15.20 -34.17 -8.33
C GLU A 220 14.32 -33.24 -9.18
N GLU A 221 13.97 -33.66 -10.38
CA GLU A 221 13.09 -32.93 -11.30
C GLU A 221 11.67 -32.80 -10.73
N ARG A 222 11.17 -33.82 -10.01
CA ARG A 222 9.89 -33.73 -9.29
C ARG A 222 9.96 -32.66 -8.20
N LYS A 223 11.00 -32.69 -7.35
CA LYS A 223 11.22 -31.67 -6.32
C LYS A 223 11.44 -30.28 -6.92
N ARG A 224 12.06 -30.17 -8.10
CA ARG A 224 12.27 -28.91 -8.82
C ARG A 224 10.95 -28.35 -9.34
N ARG A 225 10.09 -29.18 -9.95
CA ARG A 225 8.75 -28.78 -10.42
C ARG A 225 7.82 -28.41 -9.28
N GLU A 226 7.81 -29.19 -8.20
CA GLU A 226 7.07 -28.85 -6.99
C GLU A 226 7.57 -27.53 -6.37
N ARG A 227 8.90 -27.31 -6.30
CA ARG A 227 9.47 -26.01 -5.88
C ARG A 227 9.10 -24.87 -6.81
N GLN A 228 9.16 -25.04 -8.13
CA GLN A 228 8.79 -23.99 -9.08
C GLN A 228 7.31 -23.66 -9.04
N LYS A 229 6.44 -24.66 -8.85
CA LYS A 229 5.02 -24.44 -8.62
C LYS A 229 4.79 -23.71 -7.31
N GLN A 230 5.48 -24.09 -6.24
CA GLN A 230 5.46 -23.41 -4.94
C GLN A 230 5.96 -21.97 -5.04
N GLU A 231 7.06 -21.71 -5.73
CA GLU A 231 7.61 -20.36 -5.93
C GLU A 231 6.68 -19.50 -6.77
N ARG A 232 6.09 -20.04 -7.84
CA ARG A 232 5.09 -19.31 -8.65
C ARG A 232 3.85 -18.99 -7.84
N GLU A 233 3.37 -19.94 -7.05
CA GLU A 233 2.24 -19.71 -6.16
C GLU A 233 2.64 -18.68 -5.10
N GLN A 234 3.68 -18.91 -4.28
CA GLN A 234 4.18 -18.03 -3.18
C GLN A 234 4.56 -16.61 -3.61
N VAL A 235 5.15 -16.42 -4.78
CA VAL A 235 5.51 -15.09 -5.30
C VAL A 235 4.27 -14.28 -5.70
N THR A 236 3.18 -14.95 -6.09
CA THR A 236 1.91 -14.28 -6.39
C THR A 236 1.23 -13.75 -5.10
N PHE A 237 1.70 -14.14 -3.91
CA PHE A 237 1.06 -13.80 -2.62
C PHE A 237 1.40 -12.45 -2.04
N ARG A 238 2.38 -11.70 -2.53
CA ARG A 238 2.97 -10.65 -1.70
C ARG A 238 2.85 -9.26 -2.27
N TRP A 239 1.69 -8.64 -2.07
CA TRP A 239 1.71 -7.29 -1.51
C TRP A 239 2.24 -7.42 -0.08
N ASP A 240 3.56 -7.34 0.03
CA ASP A 240 4.27 -7.52 1.29
C ASP A 240 3.95 -6.34 2.21
N SER A 241 3.44 -6.59 3.41
CA SER A 241 3.23 -5.54 4.43
C SER A 241 4.53 -4.80 4.79
N SER A 242 5.71 -5.35 4.44
CA SER A 242 7.00 -4.65 4.50
C SER A 242 7.23 -3.58 3.42
N LEU A 243 6.44 -3.55 2.33
CA LEU A 243 6.49 -2.50 1.32
C LEU A 243 5.81 -1.21 1.77
N PHE A 244 5.07 -1.25 2.88
CA PHE A 244 4.43 -0.05 3.39
C PHE A 244 5.48 0.90 3.99
N PRO A 245 5.49 2.18 3.57
CA PRO A 245 6.24 3.27 4.23
C PRO A 245 5.99 3.35 5.73
N LEU A 246 4.87 2.77 6.19
CA LEU A 246 4.43 2.74 7.58
C LEU A 246 4.91 1.48 8.34
N SER A 247 5.89 0.74 7.84
CA SER A 247 6.52 -0.30 8.66
C SER A 247 7.32 0.36 9.79
N PRO A 248 7.11 -0.01 11.07
CA PRO A 248 7.89 0.48 12.21
C PRO A 248 9.40 0.28 12.09
N THR A 249 9.82 -0.60 11.17
CA THR A 249 11.21 -1.03 10.98
C THR A 249 12.09 -0.02 10.23
N GLN A 250 11.50 0.94 9.49
CA GLN A 250 12.30 1.87 8.67
C GLN A 250 12.60 3.21 9.37
N GLY A 251 11.77 3.66 10.31
CA GLY A 251 12.01 4.88 11.11
C GLY A 251 12.07 6.21 10.32
N LYS A 252 11.78 6.18 9.02
CA LYS A 252 11.78 7.37 8.15
C LYS A 252 10.55 8.23 8.39
N LEU A 253 10.70 9.53 8.15
CA LEU A 253 9.56 10.44 8.18
C LEU A 253 8.66 10.15 6.98
N VAL A 254 7.36 9.99 7.22
CA VAL A 254 6.33 9.86 6.19
C VAL A 254 5.46 11.10 6.23
N VAL A 255 5.44 11.82 5.12
CA VAL A 255 4.75 13.09 4.97
C VAL A 255 3.47 12.86 4.17
N GLY A 256 2.37 13.47 4.60
CA GLY A 256 1.11 13.50 3.86
C GLY A 256 0.47 14.88 3.93
N HIS A 257 -0.66 15.07 3.25
CA HIS A 257 -1.43 16.31 3.30
C HIS A 257 -2.88 15.98 3.68
N ASN A 258 -3.34 16.42 4.86
CA ASN A 258 -4.66 16.05 5.38
C ASN A 258 -4.83 14.53 5.50
N MET A 259 -3.79 13.84 5.95
CA MET A 259 -3.53 12.43 5.65
C MET A 259 -4.28 11.41 6.54
N LEU A 260 -5.30 11.85 7.28
CA LEU A 260 -5.98 11.00 8.26
C LEU A 260 -6.66 9.80 7.57
N LEU A 261 -7.38 10.06 6.47
CA LEU A 261 -8.03 9.01 5.70
C LEU A 261 -7.01 8.08 5.03
N ASP A 262 -5.93 8.61 4.48
CA ASP A 262 -4.84 7.82 3.88
C ASP A 262 -4.27 6.81 4.87
N VAL A 263 -3.96 7.28 6.09
CA VAL A 263 -3.44 6.43 7.17
C VAL A 263 -4.47 5.42 7.61
N MET A 264 -5.74 5.83 7.78
CA MET A 264 -6.82 4.92 8.18
C MET A 264 -7.03 3.80 7.15
N HIS A 265 -7.18 4.13 5.87
CA HIS A 265 -7.35 3.14 4.80
C HIS A 265 -6.13 2.25 4.65
N THR A 266 -4.93 2.82 4.76
CA THR A 266 -3.67 2.06 4.71
C THR A 266 -3.62 0.99 5.80
N ILE A 267 -3.88 1.38 7.06
CA ILE A 267 -3.89 0.42 8.17
C ILE A 267 -5.01 -0.60 7.95
N HIS A 268 -6.21 -0.12 7.58
CA HIS A 268 -7.40 -0.96 7.44
C HIS A 268 -7.24 -2.08 6.40
N GLN A 269 -6.67 -1.75 5.24
CA GLN A 269 -6.58 -2.67 4.11
C GLN A 269 -5.36 -3.59 4.17
N PHE A 270 -4.23 -3.08 4.67
CA PHE A 270 -2.94 -3.78 4.51
C PHE A 270 -2.35 -4.30 5.81
N TYR A 271 -2.87 -3.87 6.95
CA TYR A 271 -2.35 -4.29 8.25
C TYR A 271 -3.41 -5.05 9.05
N CYS A 272 -4.45 -4.37 9.51
CA CYS A 272 -5.52 -4.98 10.29
C CYS A 272 -6.81 -4.18 10.19
N VAL A 273 -7.93 -4.81 10.56
CA VAL A 273 -9.18 -4.07 10.78
C VAL A 273 -8.93 -2.99 11.84
N LEU A 274 -9.36 -1.76 11.56
CA LEU A 274 -9.09 -0.63 12.44
C LEU A 274 -9.58 -0.91 13.87
N PRO A 275 -8.73 -0.73 14.89
CA PRO A 275 -9.09 -0.97 16.29
C PRO A 275 -10.14 0.02 16.82
N GLU A 276 -10.63 -0.16 18.05
CA GLU A 276 -11.54 0.82 18.68
C GLU A 276 -10.84 2.13 19.06
N TYR A 277 -9.52 2.09 19.26
CA TYR A 277 -8.71 3.26 19.62
C TYR A 277 -7.56 3.42 18.62
N PHE A 278 -7.30 4.65 18.17
CA PHE A 278 -6.29 4.91 17.15
C PHE A 278 -4.85 4.71 17.70
N LEU A 279 -4.08 3.79 17.11
CA LEU A 279 -2.67 3.57 17.46
C LEU A 279 -1.74 4.49 16.65
N TYR A 280 -1.36 5.66 17.20
CA TYR A 280 -0.37 6.57 16.59
C TYR A 280 1.10 6.16 16.83
N CYS A 281 1.36 5.28 17.79
CA CYS A 281 2.61 5.34 18.55
C CYS A 281 3.90 4.87 17.85
N PHE A 282 3.83 4.29 16.64
CA PHE A 282 5.00 3.65 16.00
C PHE A 282 5.47 4.30 14.71
N LEU A 283 4.74 5.28 14.19
CA LEU A 283 5.02 5.92 12.91
C LEU A 283 5.63 7.30 13.14
N ARG A 284 6.46 7.79 12.23
CA ARG A 284 6.90 9.20 12.20
C ARG A 284 6.15 9.88 11.06
N LEU A 285 4.99 10.42 11.37
CA LEU A 285 4.07 11.04 10.42
C LEU A 285 4.19 12.56 10.47
N LEU A 286 4.03 13.25 9.36
CA LEU A 286 3.90 14.71 9.32
C LEU A 286 2.82 15.11 8.33
N ASP A 287 1.81 15.82 8.81
CA ASP A 287 0.74 16.37 7.99
C ASP A 287 1.08 17.81 7.58
N THR A 288 1.33 18.03 6.29
CA THR A 288 1.68 19.35 5.75
C THR A 288 0.56 20.37 5.88
N LYS A 289 -0.71 19.94 5.88
CA LYS A 289 -1.84 20.84 6.12
C LYS A 289 -1.79 21.35 7.55
N LEU A 290 -1.54 20.47 8.51
CA LEU A 290 -1.41 20.85 9.91
C LEU A 290 -0.16 21.73 10.14
N MET A 291 0.97 21.36 9.55
CA MET A 291 2.21 22.16 9.59
C MET A 291 1.94 23.60 9.09
N ALA A 292 1.27 23.76 7.94
CA ALA A 292 0.93 25.05 7.37
C ALA A 292 -0.02 25.89 8.26
N THR A 293 -0.91 25.24 9.03
CA THR A 293 -1.80 25.93 9.98
C THR A 293 -1.19 26.19 11.36
N THR A 294 0.04 25.71 11.60
CA THR A 294 0.75 25.88 12.87
C THR A 294 1.75 27.04 12.77
N GLN A 295 2.04 27.71 13.89
CA GLN A 295 3.08 28.74 13.90
C GLN A 295 4.45 28.14 13.52
N PRO A 296 5.29 28.86 12.74
CA PRO A 296 5.14 30.24 12.28
C PRO A 296 4.35 30.39 10.96
N PHE A 297 3.89 29.30 10.35
CA PHE A 297 3.28 29.31 9.01
C PHE A 297 1.87 29.86 8.99
N LYS A 298 1.14 29.74 10.10
CA LYS A 298 -0.25 30.21 10.24
C LYS A 298 -0.43 31.69 9.85
N GLU A 299 0.59 32.52 10.06
CA GLU A 299 0.57 33.96 9.74
C GLU A 299 0.97 34.26 8.30
N LEU A 300 1.60 33.31 7.61
CA LEU A 300 2.18 33.46 6.28
C LEU A 300 1.37 32.74 5.19
N ILE A 301 0.60 31.73 5.57
CA ILE A 301 -0.15 30.86 4.67
C ILE A 301 -1.64 30.99 4.98
N ASN A 302 -2.39 31.48 4.00
CA ASN A 302 -3.83 31.76 4.18
C ASN A 302 -4.70 30.60 3.73
N ILE A 303 -4.30 29.92 2.65
CA ILE A 303 -5.06 28.81 2.04
C ILE A 303 -4.22 27.55 2.12
N THR A 304 -4.79 26.46 2.63
CA THR A 304 -4.07 25.21 2.91
C THR A 304 -4.60 24.02 2.12
N SER A 305 -5.28 24.24 0.99
CA SER A 305 -5.46 23.19 -0.02
C SER A 305 -4.12 22.92 -0.69
N LEU A 306 -3.83 21.68 -1.09
CA LEU A 306 -2.51 21.28 -1.57
C LEU A 306 -2.01 22.15 -2.74
N ALA A 307 -2.86 22.38 -3.75
CA ALA A 307 -2.54 23.19 -4.92
C ALA A 307 -2.18 24.64 -4.55
N GLU A 308 -3.01 25.29 -3.72
CA GLU A 308 -2.77 26.68 -3.33
C GLU A 308 -1.63 26.82 -2.31
N LEU A 309 -1.43 25.80 -1.48
CA LEU A 309 -0.28 25.70 -0.58
C LEU A 309 1.03 25.66 -1.39
N GLN A 310 1.09 24.80 -2.41
CA GLN A 310 2.26 24.72 -3.29
C GLN A 310 2.57 26.05 -3.98
N LYS A 311 1.53 26.75 -4.43
CA LYS A 311 1.66 28.06 -5.07
C LYS A 311 2.21 29.12 -4.11
N GLN A 312 1.64 29.26 -2.91
CA GLN A 312 2.13 30.20 -1.89
C GLN A 312 3.58 29.90 -1.47
N LEU A 313 3.95 28.62 -1.38
CA LEU A 313 5.30 28.19 -1.00
C LEU A 313 6.37 28.40 -2.11
N LYS A 314 5.97 28.86 -3.30
CA LYS A 314 6.90 29.35 -4.34
C LYS A 314 7.23 30.83 -4.19
N GLU A 315 6.46 31.57 -3.39
CA GLU A 315 6.60 33.02 -3.20
C GLU A 315 7.37 33.36 -1.91
N SER A 316 7.88 34.59 -1.83
CA SER A 316 8.56 35.10 -0.63
C SER A 316 7.62 35.07 0.59
N PRO A 317 8.07 34.65 1.79
CA PRO A 317 9.47 34.42 2.18
C PRO A 317 10.01 33.01 1.92
N PHE A 318 9.21 32.14 1.30
CA PHE A 318 9.59 30.78 0.97
C PHE A 318 10.48 30.74 -0.28
N LYS A 319 11.10 29.58 -0.53
CA LYS A 319 11.91 29.33 -1.72
C LYS A 319 11.58 27.95 -2.25
N SER A 320 11.35 27.87 -3.56
CA SER A 320 11.17 26.59 -4.23
C SER A 320 12.42 25.71 -4.08
N PRO A 321 12.27 24.46 -3.63
CA PRO A 321 13.40 23.55 -3.54
C PRO A 321 13.90 23.15 -4.92
N LYS A 322 15.22 22.97 -5.05
CA LYS A 322 15.82 22.38 -6.24
C LYS A 322 15.58 20.88 -6.21
N VAL A 323 14.88 20.35 -7.22
CA VAL A 323 14.57 18.93 -7.32
C VAL A 323 14.88 18.42 -8.73
N VAL A 324 15.29 17.15 -8.83
CA VAL A 324 15.49 16.44 -10.09
C VAL A 324 14.90 15.05 -9.98
N THR A 325 14.28 14.57 -11.05
CA THR A 325 13.82 13.17 -11.13
C THR A 325 15.02 12.25 -11.35
N ALA A 326 15.06 11.12 -10.63
CA ALA A 326 16.09 10.11 -10.83
C ALA A 326 16.09 9.58 -12.28
N GLU A 327 17.26 9.18 -12.76
CA GLU A 327 17.39 8.59 -14.10
C GLU A 327 16.50 7.34 -14.24
N GLY A 328 15.81 7.23 -15.38
CA GLY A 328 14.88 6.12 -15.65
C GLY A 328 13.51 6.23 -14.97
N PHE A 329 13.24 7.30 -14.21
CA PHE A 329 11.91 7.57 -13.64
C PHE A 329 11.13 8.60 -14.47
N PRO A 330 9.79 8.46 -14.56
CA PRO A 330 8.95 9.48 -15.18
C PRO A 330 9.07 10.81 -14.41
N SER A 331 9.39 11.88 -15.11
CA SER A 331 9.39 13.24 -14.55
C SER A 331 8.01 13.87 -14.68
N TYR A 332 7.54 14.53 -13.62
CA TYR A 332 6.41 15.43 -13.73
C TYR A 332 6.89 16.79 -14.22
N ASP A 333 6.18 17.37 -15.20
CA ASP A 333 6.34 18.77 -15.52
C ASP A 333 5.46 19.60 -14.59
N THR A 334 6.07 20.32 -13.64
CA THR A 334 5.32 21.19 -12.72
C THR A 334 4.56 22.33 -13.39
N ALA A 335 4.75 22.56 -14.69
CA ALA A 335 3.96 23.51 -15.49
C ALA A 335 2.63 22.92 -16.00
N GLN A 336 2.50 21.59 -16.03
CA GLN A 336 1.25 20.90 -16.34
C GLN A 336 0.70 20.31 -15.04
N GLU A 337 -0.34 20.93 -14.49
CA GLU A 337 -1.00 20.44 -13.27
C GLU A 337 -1.61 19.06 -13.54
N GLN A 338 -0.98 18.00 -13.03
CA GLN A 338 -1.50 16.63 -12.99
C GLN A 338 -2.06 16.33 -11.58
N LEU A 339 -2.74 17.32 -10.98
CA LEU A 339 -3.38 17.16 -9.68
C LEU A 339 -4.38 15.99 -9.73
N HIS A 340 -4.52 15.26 -8.62
CA HIS A 340 -5.44 14.11 -8.49
C HIS A 340 -4.97 12.83 -9.21
N GLU A 341 -3.65 12.66 -9.24
CA GLU A 341 -2.97 11.37 -9.34
C GLU A 341 -2.13 11.22 -8.07
N ALA A 342 -2.32 10.13 -7.31
CA ALA A 342 -1.71 9.98 -5.98
C ALA A 342 -0.18 10.21 -5.96
N GLY A 343 0.55 9.72 -6.96
CA GLY A 343 2.00 9.87 -7.06
C GLY A 343 2.44 11.32 -7.28
N TYR A 344 1.66 12.09 -8.05
CA TYR A 344 1.87 13.52 -8.24
C TYR A 344 1.54 14.30 -6.97
N ASP A 345 0.42 14.01 -6.31
CA ASP A 345 0.00 14.70 -5.08
C ASP A 345 0.97 14.40 -3.91
N ALA A 346 1.50 13.18 -3.83
CA ALA A 346 2.60 12.83 -2.93
C ALA A 346 3.89 13.63 -3.24
N TYR A 347 4.24 13.78 -4.53
CA TYR A 347 5.37 14.60 -4.94
C TYR A 347 5.21 16.07 -4.52
N ILE A 348 4.05 16.68 -4.82
CA ILE A 348 3.75 18.06 -4.44
C ILE A 348 3.75 18.24 -2.92
N THR A 349 3.18 17.28 -2.18
CA THR A 349 3.19 17.24 -0.72
C THR A 349 4.62 17.28 -0.16
N GLY A 350 5.52 16.48 -0.72
CA GLY A 350 6.94 16.50 -0.32
C GLY A 350 7.63 17.83 -0.62
N LEU A 351 7.32 18.49 -1.75
CA LEU A 351 7.84 19.83 -2.05
C LEU A 351 7.35 20.86 -1.02
N CYS A 352 6.06 20.82 -0.66
CA CYS A 352 5.49 21.70 0.35
C CYS A 352 6.21 21.53 1.70
N PHE A 353 6.44 20.29 2.12
CA PHE A 353 7.22 19.99 3.32
C PHE A 353 8.64 20.56 3.25
N ILE A 354 9.38 20.34 2.15
CA ILE A 354 10.75 20.83 2.02
C ILE A 354 10.79 22.36 2.10
N SER A 355 9.88 23.06 1.39
CA SER A 355 9.81 24.54 1.43
C SER A 355 9.58 25.06 2.85
N MET A 356 8.63 24.47 3.57
CA MET A 356 8.34 24.85 4.95
C MET A 356 9.49 24.50 5.91
N ALA A 357 10.09 23.32 5.77
CA ALA A 357 11.23 22.90 6.57
C ALA A 357 12.44 23.84 6.38
N ASN A 358 12.76 24.19 5.15
CA ASN A 358 13.86 25.12 4.84
C ASN A 358 13.60 26.53 5.35
N TYR A 359 12.33 26.98 5.35
CA TYR A 359 11.95 28.25 5.98
C TYR A 359 12.25 28.25 7.48
N LEU A 360 12.04 27.15 8.20
CA LEU A 360 12.43 27.08 9.61
C LEU A 360 13.94 27.28 9.81
N GLY A 361 14.75 26.94 8.82
CA GLY A 361 16.20 27.16 8.84
C GLY A 361 16.60 28.63 8.85
N THR A 362 15.72 29.56 8.47
CA THR A 362 16.02 30.99 8.51
C THR A 362 16.03 31.56 9.93
N PHE A 363 15.43 30.86 10.90
CA PHE A 363 15.44 31.26 12.31
C PHE A 363 16.72 30.83 13.04
N LEU A 364 17.54 29.97 12.43
CA LEU A 364 18.82 29.56 13.01
C LEU A 364 19.86 30.67 12.89
N THR A 365 20.81 30.69 13.83
CA THR A 365 21.99 31.57 13.77
C THR A 365 23.27 30.72 13.73
N PRO A 366 23.99 30.65 12.59
CA PRO A 366 23.67 31.26 11.29
C PRO A 366 22.49 30.55 10.58
N PRO A 367 21.77 31.26 9.68
CA PRO A 367 20.68 30.67 8.90
C PRO A 367 21.14 29.49 8.04
N ARG A 368 20.30 28.46 7.93
CA ARG A 368 20.55 27.29 7.07
C ARG A 368 19.54 27.22 5.95
N ALA A 369 20.02 27.06 4.72
CA ALA A 369 19.16 26.95 3.54
C ALA A 369 18.49 25.58 3.40
N HIS A 370 19.11 24.54 3.96
CA HIS A 370 18.58 23.17 3.96
C HIS A 370 18.40 22.69 5.40
N ILE A 371 17.21 22.14 5.68
CA ILE A 371 16.88 21.49 6.94
C ILE A 371 16.58 20.01 6.69
N PRO A 372 17.38 19.07 7.26
CA PRO A 372 17.12 17.64 7.16
C PRO A 372 15.79 17.22 7.80
N SER A 373 15.17 16.16 7.30
CA SER A 373 13.89 15.62 7.82
C SER A 373 13.99 15.08 9.26
N GLN A 374 15.20 14.76 9.73
CA GLN A 374 15.48 14.36 11.12
C GLN A 374 15.83 15.54 12.03
N SER A 375 15.78 16.79 11.54
CA SER A 375 16.09 17.98 12.32
C SER A 375 15.16 18.15 13.51
N LYS A 376 15.70 18.64 14.63
CA LYS A 376 14.92 18.99 15.83
C LYS A 376 13.88 20.09 15.57
N LEU A 377 14.09 20.92 14.53
CA LEU A 377 13.12 21.92 14.10
C LEU A 377 11.82 21.30 13.56
N ILE A 378 11.88 20.07 13.05
CA ILE A 378 10.73 19.36 12.47
C ILE A 378 9.97 18.58 13.54
N GLN A 379 10.64 18.15 14.61
CA GLN A 379 10.07 17.31 15.66
C GLN A 379 8.72 17.80 16.25
N PRO A 380 8.48 19.11 16.46
CA PRO A 380 7.18 19.61 16.94
C PRO A 380 6.00 19.29 16.01
N PHE A 381 6.25 19.05 14.71
CA PHE A 381 5.22 18.75 13.71
C PHE A 381 5.03 17.23 13.50
N VAL A 382 5.93 16.40 14.05
CA VAL A 382 5.88 14.95 13.89
C VAL A 382 4.81 14.35 14.79
N ASN A 383 4.05 13.39 14.25
CA ASN A 383 2.95 12.65 14.88
C ASN A 383 1.76 13.52 15.30
N ASN A 384 1.60 14.64 14.61
CA ASN A 384 0.39 15.44 14.65
C ASN A 384 -0.27 15.37 13.28
N ILE A 385 -1.47 14.78 13.20
CA ILE A 385 -2.29 14.73 11.98
C ILE A 385 -3.50 15.63 12.20
N SER A 386 -3.98 16.25 11.11
CA SER A 386 -5.16 17.12 11.11
C SER A 386 -6.45 16.35 11.44
N MET A 387 -6.68 16.04 12.72
CA MET A 387 -8.00 15.85 13.30
C MET A 387 -8.56 17.26 13.54
N CYS A 388 -9.73 17.64 13.01
CA CYS A 388 -10.14 19.06 12.93
C CYS A 388 -9.81 19.91 14.17
N TYR A 389 -9.45 21.15 13.86
CA TYR A 389 -9.40 22.31 14.74
C TYR A 389 -10.59 22.40 15.72
N TYR A 390 -10.27 22.78 16.97
CA TYR A 390 -11.09 22.83 18.20
C TYR A 390 -11.30 21.45 18.83
N ILE A 391 -10.74 21.06 19.99
CA ILE A 391 -10.44 21.78 21.24
C ILE A 391 -9.19 21.13 21.87
N LEU A 392 -8.08 21.85 21.97
CA LEU A 392 -7.03 21.56 22.97
C LEU A 392 -6.73 22.78 23.85
N TYR A 393 -7.59 23.80 23.80
CA TYR A 393 -7.36 25.06 24.52
C TYR A 393 -8.19 25.30 25.77
N ASN A 394 -9.19 24.48 26.08
CA ASN A 394 -9.87 24.52 27.37
C ASN A 394 -10.58 23.18 27.59
N THR A 395 -10.57 22.69 28.82
CA THR A 395 -11.29 21.50 29.31
C THR A 395 -10.62 20.13 29.08
N HIS A 396 -9.42 19.90 29.63
CA HIS A 396 -9.12 18.68 30.43
C HIS A 396 -7.70 18.74 31.04
N PRO A 397 -7.44 18.17 32.24
CA PRO A 397 -6.16 18.32 32.96
C PRO A 397 -4.95 17.63 32.30
N THR A 398 -5.16 16.83 31.25
CA THR A 398 -4.09 16.16 30.49
C THR A 398 -3.42 17.07 29.44
N ALA A 399 -3.94 18.28 29.20
CA ALA A 399 -3.36 19.30 28.31
C ALA A 399 -2.01 19.89 28.80
N GLN A 400 -1.49 19.45 29.95
CA GLN A 400 -0.15 19.85 30.41
C GLN A 400 0.99 19.33 29.51
N TYR A 401 0.76 18.28 28.71
CA TYR A 401 1.79 17.79 27.78
C TYR A 401 1.83 18.56 26.44
N PHE A 402 0.72 19.18 26.02
CA PHE A 402 0.68 19.99 24.78
C PHE A 402 1.20 21.41 24.95
N ASN A 403 1.09 21.99 26.15
CA ASN A 403 1.70 23.30 26.47
C ASN A 403 3.24 23.27 26.45
N VAL A 404 3.85 22.09 26.48
CA VAL A 404 5.31 21.93 26.32
C VAL A 404 5.74 22.21 24.88
N ILE A 405 4.89 21.98 23.87
CA ILE A 405 5.27 22.11 22.45
C ILE A 405 5.45 23.59 22.05
N LEU A 406 4.57 24.49 22.51
CA LEU A 406 4.71 25.94 22.26
C LEU A 406 5.90 26.56 22.99
N TYR A 407 6.15 26.16 24.25
CA TYR A 407 7.32 26.65 24.98
C TYR A 407 8.64 26.12 24.42
N THR A 408 8.66 24.88 23.91
CA THR A 408 9.89 24.27 23.37
C THR A 408 10.28 24.88 22.02
N VAL A 409 9.31 25.26 21.16
CA VAL A 409 9.61 25.95 19.89
C VAL A 409 10.15 27.37 20.14
N GLN A 410 9.59 28.12 21.09
CA GLN A 410 10.16 29.42 21.47
C GLN A 410 11.54 29.30 22.13
N HIS A 411 11.78 28.26 22.96
CA HIS A 411 13.08 28.10 23.61
C HIS A 411 14.18 27.59 22.68
N ILE A 412 13.85 26.74 21.70
CA ILE A 412 14.82 26.23 20.70
C ILE A 412 15.16 27.30 19.65
N ILE A 413 14.29 28.28 19.41
CA ILE A 413 14.59 29.43 18.53
C ILE A 413 15.40 30.52 19.26
N LEU A 414 15.44 30.50 20.60
CA LEU A 414 16.14 31.48 21.44
C LEU A 414 17.47 30.97 22.04
N GLN A 415 17.93 29.77 21.66
CA GLN A 415 19.26 29.23 21.96
C GLN A 415 19.97 28.86 20.65
#